data_AF-A0A9N9B5L8-F1
#
_entry.id   AF-A0A9N9B5L8-F1
#
_cell.length_a   1.000
_cell.length_b   1.000
_cell.length_c   1.000
_cell.angle_alpha   90.00
_cell.angle_beta   90.00
_cell.angle_gamma   90.00
#
_symmetry.space_group_name_H-M   'P 1'
#
loop_
_entity.id
_entity.type
_entity.pdbx_description
1 polymer ?
#
loop_
_entity_poly.entity_id
_entity_poly.type
_entity_poly.pdbx_seq_one_letter_code
_entity_poly.pdbx_strand_id
1 'polypeptide(L)'
;MLCRNSSTRQKVHPIAAVQPWTLDIEKNGIMETCRELGIIIVAYSPLGRGFLTGRYKSFDDLEPGDIRRTHPQFQPENFAKNLELVHKFMNLLKRKSMMIIVVIPGTKKVKYLEENLGANY
;
A
#
# COMPACT_ATOMS: atom_id res chain seq x y z
N MET A 1 -1.51 15.62 -10.30
CA MET A 1 -2.44 16.77 -10.42
C MET A 1 -2.70 17.52 -9.11
N LEU A 2 -2.43 16.96 -7.92
CA LEU A 2 -2.74 17.59 -6.63
C LEU A 2 -1.72 18.66 -6.17
N CYS A 3 -0.45 18.59 -6.60
CA CYS A 3 0.63 19.35 -5.96
C CYS A 3 0.69 20.85 -6.30
N ARG A 4 0.18 21.29 -7.47
CA ARG A 4 0.46 22.66 -7.94
C ARG A 4 -0.42 23.75 -7.33
N ASN A 5 -1.58 23.41 -6.75
CA ASN A 5 -2.58 24.38 -6.24
C ASN A 5 -3.21 23.95 -4.89
N SER A 6 -2.53 23.12 -4.10
CA SER A 6 -3.06 22.55 -2.85
C SER A 6 -3.40 23.63 -1.80
N SER A 7 -2.57 24.68 -1.67
CA SER A 7 -2.77 25.77 -0.70
C SER A 7 -4.04 26.60 -0.95
N THR A 8 -4.36 26.91 -2.21
CA THR A 8 -5.60 27.65 -2.54
C THR A 8 -6.85 26.78 -2.42
N ARG A 9 -6.76 25.49 -2.76
CA ARG A 9 -7.89 24.56 -2.58
C ARG A 9 -8.20 24.30 -1.11
N GLN A 10 -7.20 24.19 -0.24
CA GLN A 10 -7.42 23.98 1.20
C GLN A 10 -8.22 25.11 1.85
N LYS A 11 -8.11 26.34 1.33
CA LYS A 11 -8.86 27.52 1.80
C LYS A 11 -10.35 27.48 1.45
N VAL A 12 -10.75 26.77 0.39
CA VAL A 12 -12.15 26.65 -0.05
C VAL A 12 -12.75 25.31 0.39
N HIS A 13 -11.97 24.24 0.23
CA HIS A 13 -12.33 22.87 0.58
C HIS A 13 -11.15 22.18 1.26
N PRO A 14 -11.14 22.10 2.60
CA PRO A 14 -10.12 21.39 3.34
C PRO A 14 -10.04 19.92 2.91
N ILE A 15 -8.82 19.46 2.59
CA ILE A 15 -8.55 18.06 2.27
C ILE A 15 -8.05 17.38 3.55
N ALA A 16 -8.80 16.41 4.06
CA ALA A 16 -8.44 15.72 5.30
C ALA A 16 -7.41 14.60 5.09
N ALA A 17 -7.49 13.89 3.95
CA ALA A 17 -6.62 12.76 3.68
C ALA A 17 -6.38 12.52 2.18
N VAL A 18 -5.25 11.89 1.86
CA VAL A 18 -4.90 11.39 0.53
C VAL A 18 -4.58 9.90 0.63
N GLN A 19 -5.05 9.13 -0.35
CA GLN A 19 -4.85 7.69 -0.41
C GLN A 19 -3.99 7.30 -1.61
N PRO A 20 -2.66 7.21 -1.47
CA PRO A 20 -1.77 6.78 -2.55
C PRO A 20 -1.74 5.24 -2.69
N TRP A 21 -1.44 4.80 -3.92
CA TRP A 21 -1.17 3.39 -4.24
C TRP A 21 0.32 3.08 -4.42
N THR A 22 1.11 4.09 -4.77
CA THR A 22 2.53 3.97 -5.10
C THR A 22 3.39 4.90 -4.26
N LEU A 23 4.70 4.63 -4.20
CA LEU A 23 5.67 5.45 -3.46
C LEU A 23 6.12 6.69 -4.24
N ASP A 24 5.51 7.00 -5.40
CA ASP A 24 5.82 8.21 -6.18
C ASP A 24 5.56 9.49 -5.38
N ILE A 25 4.69 9.43 -4.38
CA ILE A 25 4.43 10.53 -3.45
C ILE A 25 5.67 11.03 -2.69
N GLU A 26 6.69 10.18 -2.52
CA GLU A 26 7.96 10.53 -1.88
C GLU A 26 8.83 11.44 -2.76
N LYS A 27 8.53 11.52 -4.07
CA LYS A 27 9.35 12.24 -5.06
C LYS A 27 8.59 13.35 -5.78
N ASN A 28 7.26 13.33 -5.74
CA ASN A 28 6.43 14.25 -6.52
C ASN A 28 5.89 15.45 -5.71
N GLY A 29 6.34 15.61 -4.46
CA GLY A 29 5.99 16.71 -3.54
C GLY A 29 4.68 16.54 -2.76
N ILE A 30 3.93 15.45 -2.99
CA ILE A 30 2.67 15.18 -2.27
C ILE A 30 2.95 14.90 -0.80
N MET A 31 4.01 14.15 -0.49
CA MET A 31 4.36 13.82 0.90
C MET A 31 4.71 15.08 1.71
N GLU A 32 5.56 15.94 1.17
CA GLU A 32 5.90 17.25 1.76
C GLU A 32 4.66 18.12 1.95
N THR A 33 3.82 18.24 0.92
CA THR A 33 2.57 19.01 1.01
C THR A 33 1.65 18.49 2.11
N CYS A 34 1.50 17.16 2.23
CA CYS A 34 0.66 16.57 3.26
C CYS A 34 1.22 16.86 4.66
N ARG A 35 2.53 16.82 4.82
CA ARG A 35 3.22 17.17 6.08
C ARG A 35 3.02 18.64 6.45
N GLU A 36 3.19 19.55 5.50
CA GLU A 36 3.05 21.00 5.70
C GLU A 36 1.60 21.40 6.05
N LEU A 37 0.62 20.76 5.41
CA LEU A 37 -0.79 21.13 5.52
C LEU A 37 -1.58 20.29 6.55
N GLY A 38 -0.92 19.35 7.24
CA GLY A 38 -1.57 18.45 8.21
C GLY A 38 -2.55 17.45 7.58
N ILE A 39 -2.33 17.06 6.32
CA ILE A 39 -3.17 16.10 5.58
C ILE A 39 -2.70 14.69 5.88
N ILE A 40 -3.62 13.79 6.22
CA ILE A 40 -3.29 12.40 6.54
C ILE A 40 -2.99 11.61 5.27
N ILE A 41 -1.90 10.84 5.26
CA ILE A 41 -1.60 9.86 4.21
C ILE A 41 -2.14 8.51 4.65
N VAL A 42 -2.99 7.91 3.81
CA VAL A 42 -3.64 6.63 4.08
C VAL A 42 -3.23 5.60 3.02
N ALA A 43 -2.42 4.60 3.37
CA ALA A 43 -1.90 3.65 2.39
C ALA A 43 -2.98 2.68 1.89
N TYR A 44 -3.22 2.67 0.57
CA TYR A 44 -4.14 1.73 -0.06
C TYR A 44 -3.51 0.36 -0.29
N SER A 45 -4.31 -0.70 -0.08
CA SER A 45 -3.92 -2.12 -0.05
C SER A 45 -2.48 -2.35 0.46
N PRO A 46 -2.21 -2.06 1.75
CA PRO A 46 -0.88 -2.08 2.34
C PRO A 46 -0.17 -3.44 2.23
N LEU A 47 -0.94 -4.53 2.09
CA LEU A 47 -0.42 -5.90 1.92
C LEU A 47 -0.25 -6.31 0.45
N GLY A 48 -0.28 -5.36 -0.50
CA GLY A 48 -0.12 -5.64 -1.93
C GLY A 48 -1.19 -6.60 -2.47
N ARG A 49 -2.45 -6.46 -2.01
CA ARG A 49 -3.55 -7.39 -2.33
C ARG A 49 -3.24 -8.85 -1.94
N GLY A 50 -2.56 -9.04 -0.82
CA GLY A 50 -2.17 -10.35 -0.30
C GLY A 50 -0.81 -10.84 -0.81
N PHE A 51 -0.16 -10.12 -1.72
CA PHE A 51 1.16 -10.50 -2.24
C PHE A 51 2.23 -10.48 -1.14
N LEU A 52 2.19 -9.50 -0.24
CA LEU A 52 3.16 -9.38 0.87
C LEU A 52 2.93 -10.40 1.99
N THR A 53 1.85 -11.17 1.94
CA THR A 53 1.55 -12.19 2.97
C THR A 53 2.26 -13.52 2.71
N GLY A 54 2.90 -13.68 1.53
CA GLY A 54 3.51 -14.95 1.10
C GLY A 54 2.50 -16.03 0.69
N ARG A 55 1.19 -15.68 0.62
CA ARG A 55 0.13 -16.61 0.21
C ARG A 55 0.27 -17.10 -1.24
N TYR A 56 0.78 -16.25 -2.13
CA TYR A 56 0.92 -16.55 -3.56
C TYR A 56 2.41 -16.78 -3.87
N LYS A 57 2.72 -17.97 -4.40
CA LYS A 57 4.06 -18.43 -4.79
C LYS A 57 4.22 -18.51 -6.30
N SER A 58 3.13 -18.62 -7.05
CA SER A 58 3.11 -18.53 -8.51
C SER A 58 1.85 -17.83 -9.02
N PHE A 59 1.83 -17.52 -10.32
CA PHE A 59 0.64 -17.01 -11.03
C PHE A 59 -0.53 -17.99 -10.98
N ASP A 60 -0.25 -19.30 -10.92
CA ASP A 60 -1.26 -20.36 -10.90
C ASP A 60 -2.01 -20.44 -9.56
N ASP A 61 -1.48 -19.83 -8.50
CA ASP A 61 -2.18 -19.70 -7.22
C ASP A 61 -3.36 -18.68 -7.28
N LEU A 62 -3.51 -17.95 -8.39
CA LEU A 62 -4.62 -17.02 -8.62
C LEU A 62 -5.76 -17.74 -9.34
N GLU A 63 -6.94 -17.76 -8.72
CA GLU A 63 -8.14 -18.40 -9.26
C GLU A 63 -8.52 -17.88 -10.66
N PRO A 64 -9.08 -18.74 -11.54
CA PRO A 64 -9.66 -18.30 -12.80
C PRO A 64 -10.74 -17.22 -12.56
N GLY A 65 -10.52 -16.01 -13.10
CA GLY A 65 -11.40 -14.84 -12.90
C GLY A 65 -10.90 -13.82 -11.88
N ASP A 66 -9.78 -14.10 -11.20
CA ASP A 66 -9.17 -13.12 -10.30
C ASP A 66 -8.63 -11.91 -11.07
N ILE A 67 -9.07 -10.70 -10.69
CA ILE A 67 -8.65 -9.46 -11.33
C ILE A 67 -7.13 -9.26 -11.29
N ARG A 68 -6.43 -9.79 -10.28
CA ARG A 68 -4.96 -9.71 -10.18
C ARG A 68 -4.27 -10.33 -11.39
N ARG A 69 -4.91 -11.26 -12.09
CA ARG A 69 -4.38 -11.85 -13.32
C ARG A 69 -4.26 -10.83 -14.47
N THR A 70 -4.83 -9.63 -14.37
CA THR A 70 -4.63 -8.53 -15.33
C THR A 70 -3.58 -7.51 -14.88
N HIS A 71 -3.14 -7.58 -13.62
CA HIS A 71 -2.16 -6.64 -13.09
C HIS A 71 -0.74 -7.00 -13.55
N PRO A 72 0.06 -6.02 -14.03
CA PRO A 72 1.44 -6.26 -14.47
C PRO A 72 2.33 -6.93 -13.40
N GLN A 73 2.08 -6.61 -12.13
CA GLN A 73 2.86 -7.14 -10.99
C GLN A 73 2.71 -8.65 -10.77
N PHE A 74 1.60 -9.22 -11.25
CA PHE A 74 1.27 -10.63 -11.09
C PHE A 74 1.51 -11.42 -12.37
N GLN A 75 1.91 -10.78 -13.49
CA GLN A 75 2.20 -11.51 -14.71
C GLN A 75 3.42 -12.43 -14.53
N PRO A 76 3.46 -13.60 -15.19
CA PRO A 76 4.53 -14.59 -15.02
C PRO A 76 5.95 -14.01 -15.13
N GLU A 77 6.17 -13.05 -16.03
CA GLU A 77 7.48 -12.44 -16.28
C GLU A 77 7.97 -11.58 -15.11
N ASN A 78 7.03 -11.04 -14.33
CA ASN A 78 7.31 -10.15 -13.19
C ASN A 78 7.16 -10.86 -11.84
N PHE A 79 6.38 -11.95 -11.79
CA PHE A 79 6.02 -12.61 -10.53
C PHE A 79 7.25 -13.07 -9.76
N ALA A 80 8.19 -13.76 -10.42
CA ALA A 80 9.40 -14.27 -9.77
C ALA A 80 10.28 -13.15 -9.20
N LYS A 81 10.49 -12.08 -9.97
CA LYS A 81 11.25 -10.90 -9.55
C LYS A 81 10.59 -10.19 -8.36
N ASN A 82 9.27 -10.03 -8.42
CA ASN A 82 8.51 -9.41 -7.35
C ASN A 82 8.53 -10.26 -6.08
N LEU A 83 8.47 -11.59 -6.19
CA LEU A 83 8.55 -12.49 -5.04
C LEU A 83 9.93 -12.42 -4.34
N GLU A 84 11.01 -12.29 -5.11
CA GLU A 84 12.35 -12.05 -4.56
C GLU A 84 12.42 -10.75 -3.74
N LEU A 85 11.80 -9.68 -4.24
CA LEU A 85 11.69 -8.41 -3.52
C LEU A 85 10.88 -8.56 -2.22
N VAL A 86 9.78 -9.32 -2.24
CA VAL A 86 9.00 -9.62 -1.03
C VAL A 86 9.85 -10.34 0.00
N HIS A 87 10.59 -11.37 -0.40
CA HIS A 87 11.47 -12.09 0.53
C HIS A 87 12.54 -11.19 1.15
N LYS A 88 13.17 -10.33 0.35
CA LYS A 88 14.14 -9.33 0.85
C LYS A 88 13.48 -8.36 1.83
N PHE A 89 12.29 -7.86 1.50
CA PHE A 89 11.53 -6.96 2.36
C PHE A 89 11.15 -7.60 3.70
N MET A 90 10.65 -8.83 3.69
CA MET A 90 10.30 -9.58 4.91
C MET A 90 11.53 -9.80 5.81
N ASN A 91 12.72 -9.98 5.23
CA ASN A 91 13.97 -10.07 6.00
C ASN A 91 14.38 -8.73 6.63
N LEU A 92 14.07 -7.60 5.99
CA LEU A 92 14.32 -6.27 6.55
C LEU A 92 13.36 -5.95 7.71
N LEU A 93 12.09 -6.33 7.60
CA LEU A 93 11.08 -6.09 8.64
C LEU A 93 11.39 -6.80 9.96
N LYS A 94 12.12 -7.92 9.94
CA LYS A 94 12.61 -8.57 11.17
C LYS A 94 13.55 -7.69 12.01
N ARG A 95 14.03 -6.56 11.46
CA ARG A 95 15.09 -5.73 12.07
C ARG A 95 14.67 -4.30 12.40
N LYS A 96 13.48 -3.84 11.99
CA LYS A 96 13.04 -2.44 12.19
C LYS A 96 11.54 -2.33 12.42
N SER A 97 11.14 -1.42 13.29
CA SER A 97 9.77 -0.88 13.38
C SER A 97 9.52 0.08 12.22
N MET A 98 8.29 0.07 11.65
CA MET A 98 7.94 0.91 10.51
C MET A 98 7.40 2.27 10.96
N MET A 99 7.47 3.25 10.05
CA MET A 99 6.92 4.59 10.24
C MET A 99 5.38 4.52 10.19
N ILE A 100 4.70 5.16 11.14
CA ILE A 100 3.23 5.11 11.29
C ILE A 100 2.57 5.89 10.14
N ILE A 101 2.21 5.18 9.08
CA ILE A 101 1.24 5.59 8.05
C ILE A 101 -0.07 4.90 8.37
N VAL A 102 -1.21 5.58 8.25
CA VAL A 102 -2.52 4.93 8.46
C VAL A 102 -2.72 3.91 7.35
N VAL A 103 -2.78 2.63 7.71
CA VAL A 103 -2.97 1.52 6.78
C VAL A 103 -4.42 1.04 6.79
N ILE A 104 -4.96 0.66 5.64
CA ILE A 104 -6.30 0.04 5.55
C ILE A 104 -6.17 -1.40 5.04
N PRO A 105 -5.91 -2.38 5.93
CA PRO A 105 -5.90 -3.78 5.53
C PRO A 105 -7.33 -4.24 5.22
N GLY A 106 -7.52 -4.84 4.05
CA GLY A 106 -8.82 -5.39 3.65
C GLY A 106 -9.06 -6.79 4.21
N THR A 107 -10.30 -7.12 4.56
CA THR A 107 -10.72 -8.46 4.95
C THR A 107 -12.18 -8.74 4.57
N LYS A 108 -12.52 -10.01 4.38
CA LYS A 108 -13.91 -10.52 4.27
C LYS A 108 -14.29 -11.50 5.39
N LYS A 109 -13.37 -11.82 6.32
CA LYS A 109 -13.56 -12.80 7.39
C LYS A 109 -13.14 -12.22 8.74
N VAL A 110 -13.91 -12.49 9.79
CA VAL A 110 -13.67 -11.98 11.16
C VAL A 110 -12.28 -12.34 11.67
N LYS A 111 -11.82 -13.58 11.45
CA LYS A 111 -10.47 -14.02 11.83
C LYS A 111 -9.36 -13.05 11.36
N TYR A 112 -9.44 -12.55 10.13
CA TYR A 112 -8.41 -11.62 9.62
C TYR A 112 -8.62 -10.18 10.13
N LEU A 113 -9.84 -9.82 10.56
CA LEU A 113 -10.05 -8.54 11.26
C LEU A 113 -9.30 -8.56 12.60
N GLU A 114 -9.44 -9.64 13.37
CA GLU A 114 -8.71 -9.82 14.63
C GLU A 114 -7.19 -9.81 14.43
N GLU A 115 -6.70 -10.48 13.38
CA GLU A 115 -5.28 -10.45 13.00
C GLU A 115 -4.79 -9.04 12.64
N ASN A 116 -5.58 -8.28 11.87
CA ASN A 116 -5.26 -6.89 11.51
C ASN A 116 -5.27 -5.96 12.74
N LEU A 117 -6.17 -6.18 13.70
CA LEU A 117 -6.24 -5.41 14.95
C LEU A 117 -5.08 -5.75 15.90
N GLY A 118 -4.63 -7.00 15.91
CA GLY A 118 -3.48 -7.45 16.68
C GLY A 118 -2.12 -7.09 16.07
N ALA A 119 -2.10 -6.55 14.85
CA ALA A 119 -0.88 -6.05 14.23
C ALA A 119 -0.44 -4.76 14.93
N ASN A 120 0.58 -4.86 15.78
CA ASN A 120 1.23 -3.70 16.38
C ASN A 120 2.06 -2.98 15.30
N TYR A 121 1.46 -1.94 14.69
CA TYR A 121 2.12 -1.05 13.73
C TYR A 121 3.08 -0.07 14.41
#